data_AF-A0ABD2R2G2-F1
#
_entry.id   AF-A0ABD2R2G2-F1
#
_cell.length_a   1.000
_cell.length_b   1.000
_cell.length_c   1.000
_cell.angle_alpha   90.00
_cell.angle_beta   90.00
_cell.angle_gamma   90.00
#
_symmetry.space_group_name_H-M   'P 1'
#
loop_
_entity.id
_entity.type
_entity.pdbx_description
1 polymer ?
#
loop_
_entity_poly.entity_id
_entity_poly.type
_entity_poly.pdbx_seq_one_letter_code
_entity_poly.pdbx_strand_id
1 'polypeptide(L)'
;MDKKHHIAIYTTASIPWLTGTSINPLFRAAYLAKDGEQKVTLVIPWLPLKDQEHVFPSGVKFNSHLEQEKCVRQWLEERTGFASNFSIRFYPGKVIRLSAATQDLPRSLVCNVHGVNPKFLQIGMKTTEKQQNDNQAFSKGVYYIGKMLWSKGYKELLRLLRDHQKELTGLEIDLYGSGEDSAQIEVAF
;
A
#
# COMPACT_ATOMS: atom_id res chain seq x y z
N MET A 1 -9.59 -10.12 -40.02
CA MET A 1 -9.79 -9.02 -39.05
C MET A 1 -9.32 -9.54 -37.71
N ASP A 2 -8.19 -9.03 -37.20
CA ASP A 2 -7.71 -9.42 -35.87
C ASP A 2 -8.72 -9.01 -34.81
N LYS A 3 -9.07 -9.97 -33.93
CA LYS A 3 -9.97 -9.72 -32.80
C LYS A 3 -9.26 -8.78 -31.83
N LYS A 4 -9.71 -7.53 -31.73
CA LYS A 4 -9.31 -6.65 -30.61
C LYS A 4 -9.71 -7.31 -29.30
N HIS A 5 -8.75 -7.63 -28.43
CA HIS A 5 -9.06 -8.16 -27.11
C HIS A 5 -9.65 -7.03 -26.26
N HIS A 6 -10.64 -7.38 -25.43
CA HIS A 6 -11.21 -6.47 -24.46
C HIS A 6 -10.55 -6.72 -23.10
N ILE A 7 -9.81 -5.72 -22.61
CA ILE A 7 -9.15 -5.75 -21.32
C ILE A 7 -9.95 -4.89 -20.33
N ALA A 8 -10.41 -5.50 -19.24
CA ALA A 8 -11.01 -4.79 -18.13
C ALA A 8 -10.04 -4.76 -16.94
N ILE A 9 -9.76 -3.56 -16.42
CA ILE A 9 -8.85 -3.34 -15.29
C ILE A 9 -9.68 -2.85 -14.12
N TYR A 10 -9.79 -3.65 -13.07
CA TYR A 10 -10.46 -3.27 -11.84
C TYR A 10 -9.44 -2.74 -10.84
N THR A 11 -9.76 -1.64 -10.20
CA THR A 11 -8.96 -1.08 -9.11
C THR A 11 -9.84 -0.75 -7.92
N THR A 12 -9.28 -0.85 -6.72
CA THR A 12 -9.94 -0.52 -5.45
C THR A 12 -9.78 0.94 -5.03
N ALA A 13 -9.06 1.75 -5.81
CA ALA A 13 -8.91 3.19 -5.59
C ALA A 13 -8.86 3.96 -6.91
N SER A 14 -9.21 5.24 -6.88
CA SER A 14 -9.15 6.14 -8.06
C SER A 14 -8.55 7.49 -7.69
N ILE A 15 -8.23 8.30 -8.70
CA ILE A 15 -7.97 9.73 -8.49
C ILE A 15 -9.22 10.33 -7.82
N PRO A 16 -9.06 11.07 -6.71
CA PRO A 16 -7.86 11.79 -6.26
C PRO A 16 -7.13 11.15 -5.06
N TRP A 17 -7.32 9.86 -4.78
CA TRP A 17 -6.69 9.18 -3.63
C TRP A 17 -5.17 8.96 -3.77
N LEU A 18 -4.59 9.24 -4.95
CA LEU A 18 -3.13 9.36 -5.22
C LEU A 18 -2.20 8.32 -4.56
N THR A 19 -2.60 7.06 -4.54
CA THR A 19 -1.77 5.94 -4.09
C THR A 19 -1.41 5.04 -5.28
N GLY A 20 -0.43 4.14 -5.11
CA GLY A 20 -0.08 3.17 -6.15
C GLY A 20 -1.30 2.38 -6.67
N THR A 21 -2.28 2.10 -5.80
CA THR A 21 -3.52 1.42 -6.17
C THR A 21 -4.41 2.23 -7.10
N SER A 22 -4.45 3.57 -6.98
CA SER A 22 -5.20 4.41 -7.94
C SER A 22 -4.39 4.72 -9.20
N ILE A 23 -3.08 4.95 -9.06
CA ILE A 23 -2.21 5.46 -10.13
C ILE A 23 -1.79 4.34 -11.09
N ASN A 24 -1.35 3.17 -10.57
CA ASN A 24 -0.79 2.12 -11.42
C ASN A 24 -1.83 1.53 -12.40
N PRO A 25 -3.06 1.22 -11.98
CA PRO A 25 -4.09 0.74 -12.91
C PRO A 25 -4.49 1.79 -13.95
N LEU A 26 -4.49 3.07 -13.57
CA LEU A 26 -4.77 4.18 -14.49
C LEU A 26 -3.71 4.29 -15.59
N PHE A 27 -2.42 4.27 -15.24
CA PHE A 27 -1.35 4.24 -16.23
C PHE A 27 -1.40 2.96 -17.07
N ARG A 28 -1.65 1.80 -16.46
CA ARG A 28 -1.80 0.53 -17.19
C ARG A 28 -2.90 0.65 -18.25
N ALA A 29 -4.05 1.22 -17.90
CA ALA A 29 -5.14 1.45 -18.84
C ALA A 29 -4.74 2.40 -19.98
N ALA A 30 -4.09 3.51 -19.63
CA ALA A 30 -3.61 4.51 -20.59
C ALA A 30 -2.66 3.91 -21.63
N TYR A 31 -1.62 3.20 -21.18
CA TYR A 31 -0.61 2.62 -22.07
C TYR A 31 -1.12 1.44 -22.87
N LEU A 32 -2.01 0.60 -22.33
CA LEU A 32 -2.64 -0.48 -23.10
C LEU A 32 -3.58 0.05 -24.19
N ALA A 33 -4.17 1.22 -23.98
CA ALA A 33 -5.08 1.85 -24.94
C ALA A 33 -4.36 2.75 -25.96
N LYS A 34 -3.07 3.03 -25.75
CA LYS A 34 -2.31 4.07 -26.48
C LYS A 34 -2.33 3.86 -28.00
N ASP A 35 -2.10 2.63 -28.45
CA ASP A 35 -1.99 2.31 -29.87
C ASP A 35 -3.35 1.96 -30.51
N GLY A 36 -4.44 1.98 -29.72
CA GLY A 36 -5.80 1.70 -30.20
C GLY A 36 -6.06 0.24 -30.62
N GLU A 37 -5.08 -0.65 -30.44
CA GLU A 37 -5.19 -2.08 -30.77
C GLU A 37 -6.13 -2.83 -29.82
N GLN A 38 -6.13 -2.46 -28.54
CA GLN A 38 -6.93 -3.11 -27.50
C GLN A 38 -8.10 -2.22 -27.11
N LYS A 39 -9.25 -2.85 -26.84
CA LYS A 39 -10.37 -2.17 -26.17
C LYS A 39 -10.11 -2.22 -24.67
N VAL A 40 -9.86 -1.08 -24.04
CA VAL A 40 -9.54 -1.02 -22.61
C VAL A 40 -10.68 -0.37 -21.83
N THR A 41 -11.03 -0.96 -20.68
CA THR A 41 -11.97 -0.38 -19.72
C THR A 41 -11.34 -0.36 -18.33
N LEU A 42 -11.19 0.84 -17.77
CA LEU A 42 -10.81 1.02 -16.37
C LEU A 42 -12.08 1.08 -15.53
N VAL A 43 -12.20 0.20 -14.55
CA VAL A 43 -13.34 0.12 -13.64
C VAL A 43 -12.89 0.62 -12.26
N ILE A 44 -13.44 1.77 -11.84
CA ILE A 44 -13.05 2.49 -10.62
C ILE A 44 -14.18 2.55 -9.59
N PRO A 45 -13.89 2.64 -8.29
CA PRO A 45 -14.92 2.77 -7.27
C PRO A 45 -15.55 4.16 -7.27
N TRP A 46 -16.86 4.22 -7.09
CA TRP A 46 -17.61 5.44 -6.78
C TRP A 46 -17.94 5.50 -5.30
N LEU A 47 -17.51 6.56 -4.62
CA LEU A 47 -17.86 6.81 -3.23
C LEU A 47 -19.04 7.80 -3.15
N PRO A 48 -20.03 7.60 -2.27
CA PRO A 48 -21.05 8.61 -2.03
C PRO A 48 -20.43 9.89 -1.47
N LEU A 49 -21.05 11.05 -1.74
CA LEU A 49 -20.50 12.37 -1.40
C LEU A 49 -19.99 12.48 0.05
N LYS A 50 -20.77 11.97 1.01
CA LYS A 50 -20.40 11.97 2.43
C LYS A 50 -19.14 11.16 2.77
N ASP A 51 -18.77 10.14 1.99
CA ASP A 51 -17.49 9.45 2.18
C ASP A 51 -16.35 10.16 1.45
N GLN A 52 -16.64 10.79 0.30
CA GLN A 52 -15.64 11.57 -0.43
C GLN A 52 -15.06 12.68 0.45
N GLU A 53 -15.88 13.34 1.26
CA GLU A 53 -15.47 14.40 2.20
C GLU A 53 -14.40 13.98 3.20
N HIS A 54 -14.40 12.70 3.59
CA HIS A 54 -13.47 12.16 4.58
C HIS A 54 -12.26 11.46 3.95
N VAL A 55 -12.36 11.07 2.68
CA VAL A 55 -11.35 10.28 1.98
C VAL A 55 -10.56 11.16 1.01
N PHE A 56 -11.18 12.02 0.23
CA PHE A 56 -10.46 12.77 -0.79
C PHE A 56 -9.66 13.93 -0.18
N PRO A 57 -8.41 14.14 -0.64
CA PRO A 57 -7.58 15.21 -0.13
C PRO A 57 -8.14 16.58 -0.51
N SER A 58 -7.78 17.59 0.27
CA SER A 58 -7.98 19.01 -0.05
C SER A 58 -9.43 19.41 -0.35
N GLY A 59 -10.41 18.69 0.23
CA GLY A 59 -11.84 19.00 0.09
C GLY A 59 -12.41 18.72 -1.30
N VAL A 60 -11.69 17.99 -2.15
CA VAL A 60 -12.16 17.60 -3.48
C VAL A 60 -13.38 16.68 -3.35
N LYS A 61 -14.42 16.97 -4.13
CA LYS A 61 -15.66 16.19 -4.20
C LYS A 61 -16.15 16.17 -5.64
N PHE A 62 -16.88 15.12 -5.99
CA PHE A 62 -17.55 14.96 -7.26
C PHE A 62 -19.01 14.63 -7.02
N ASN A 63 -19.89 15.43 -7.61
CA ASN A 63 -21.34 15.22 -7.57
C ASN A 63 -21.80 14.20 -8.61
N SER A 64 -20.95 13.87 -9.60
CA SER A 64 -21.26 12.91 -10.64
C SER A 64 -20.04 12.10 -11.10
N HIS A 65 -20.31 10.92 -11.67
CA HIS A 65 -19.30 10.10 -12.36
C HIS A 65 -18.55 10.89 -13.43
N LEU A 66 -19.24 11.78 -14.16
CA LEU A 66 -18.64 12.58 -15.23
C LEU A 66 -17.61 13.58 -14.71
N GLU A 67 -17.88 14.22 -13.56
CA GLU A 67 -16.93 15.14 -12.93
C GLU A 67 -15.65 14.40 -12.51
N GLN A 68 -15.80 13.24 -11.86
CA GLN A 68 -14.64 12.44 -11.47
C GLN A 68 -13.87 11.92 -12.68
N GLU A 69 -14.56 11.46 -13.73
CA GLU A 69 -13.93 11.01 -14.98
C GLU A 69 -13.12 12.13 -15.64
N LYS A 70 -13.65 13.35 -15.70
CA LYS A 70 -12.91 14.52 -16.20
C LYS A 70 -11.64 14.78 -15.38
N CYS A 71 -11.74 14.73 -14.05
CA CYS A 71 -10.58 14.89 -13.17
C CYS A 71 -9.53 13.79 -13.41
N VAL A 72 -9.93 12.52 -13.51
CA VAL A 72 -9.04 11.39 -13.79
C VAL A 72 -8.31 11.59 -15.12
N ARG A 73 -9.04 11.98 -16.17
CA ARG A 73 -8.48 12.20 -17.53
C ARG A 73 -7.52 13.38 -17.55
N GLN A 74 -7.91 14.51 -16.99
CA GLN A 74 -7.04 15.68 -16.88
C GLN A 74 -5.74 15.35 -16.13
N TRP A 75 -5.87 14.72 -14.95
CA TRP A 75 -4.72 14.34 -14.14
C TRP A 75 -3.74 13.40 -14.87
N LEU A 76 -4.28 12.50 -15.70
CA LEU A 76 -3.52 11.56 -16.53
C LEU A 76 -2.81 12.27 -17.69
N GLU A 77 -3.53 13.11 -18.43
CA GLU A 77 -3.00 13.85 -19.58
C GLU A 77 -1.85 14.77 -19.16
N GLU A 78 -2.00 15.49 -18.04
CA GLU A 78 -0.95 16.34 -17.45
C GLU A 78 0.35 15.59 -17.14
N ARG A 79 0.28 14.26 -16.91
CA ARG A 79 1.44 13.42 -16.54
C ARG A 79 2.01 12.58 -17.68
N THR A 80 1.18 12.24 -18.64
CA THR A 80 1.56 11.37 -19.76
C THR A 80 1.89 12.15 -21.01
N GLY A 81 1.36 13.37 -21.15
CA GLY A 81 1.53 14.19 -22.35
C GLY A 81 0.76 13.67 -23.56
N PHE A 82 -0.15 12.70 -23.41
CA PHE A 82 -0.99 12.19 -24.50
C PHE A 82 -2.42 11.88 -24.05
N ALA A 83 -3.37 12.06 -24.96
CA ALA A 83 -4.76 11.67 -24.75
C ALA A 83 -4.91 10.15 -24.83
N SER A 84 -5.54 9.56 -23.82
CA SER A 84 -5.71 8.10 -23.73
C SER A 84 -7.14 7.69 -24.08
N ASN A 85 -7.29 6.77 -25.04
CA ASN A 85 -8.59 6.33 -25.54
C ASN A 85 -9.08 5.02 -24.87
N PHE A 86 -9.39 5.08 -23.58
CA PHE A 86 -10.06 4.00 -22.84
C PHE A 86 -11.36 4.46 -22.19
N SER A 87 -12.26 3.51 -21.91
CA SER A 87 -13.51 3.79 -21.20
C SER A 87 -13.31 3.74 -19.69
N ILE A 88 -13.96 4.64 -18.95
CA ILE A 88 -14.06 4.57 -17.49
C ILE A 88 -15.45 4.08 -17.11
N ARG A 89 -15.52 3.12 -16.19
CA ARG A 89 -16.77 2.62 -15.60
C ARG A 89 -16.66 2.70 -14.09
N PHE A 90 -17.80 2.91 -13.45
CA PHE A 90 -17.89 3.05 -12.01
C PHE A 90 -18.61 1.85 -11.41
N TYR A 91 -18.11 1.36 -10.28
CA TYR A 91 -18.81 0.40 -9.44
C TYR A 91 -18.99 0.98 -8.03
N PRO A 92 -20.02 0.57 -7.26
CA PRO A 92 -20.22 1.08 -5.90
C PRO A 92 -19.01 0.78 -5.00
N GLY A 93 -18.40 1.83 -4.47
CA GLY A 93 -17.25 1.74 -3.56
C GLY A 93 -17.67 1.71 -2.09
N LYS A 94 -16.79 1.15 -1.25
CA LYS A 94 -16.90 1.21 0.21
C LYS A 94 -15.52 1.43 0.82
N VAL A 95 -15.45 2.22 1.88
CA VAL A 95 -14.21 2.43 2.63
C VAL A 95 -13.93 1.21 3.50
N ILE A 96 -12.86 0.49 3.20
CA ILE A 96 -12.37 -0.64 4.01
C ILE A 96 -11.05 -0.21 4.64
N ARG A 97 -11.05 -0.12 5.97
CA ARG A 97 -9.85 0.08 6.78
C ARG A 97 -9.22 -1.27 7.05
N LEU A 98 -7.92 -1.35 6.84
CA LEU A 98 -7.19 -2.61 7.01
C LEU A 98 -6.92 -2.93 8.49
N SER A 99 -7.03 -1.93 9.36
CA SER A 99 -6.88 -2.07 10.81
C SER A 99 -7.70 -0.99 11.52
N ALA A 100 -8.17 -1.30 12.73
CA ALA A 100 -8.81 -0.33 13.61
C ALA A 100 -7.83 0.76 14.09
N ALA A 101 -6.52 0.55 13.91
CA ALA A 101 -5.48 1.53 14.26
C ALA A 101 -5.36 2.69 13.25
N THR A 102 -5.95 2.59 12.05
CA THR A 102 -5.96 3.71 11.10
C THR A 102 -6.95 4.79 11.54
N GLN A 103 -6.91 5.96 10.91
CA GLN A 103 -7.91 7.03 11.14
C GLN A 103 -9.35 6.49 11.05
N ASP A 104 -10.22 7.00 11.92
CA ASP A 104 -11.62 6.64 11.89
C ASP A 104 -12.34 7.34 10.73
N LEU A 105 -13.09 6.56 9.96
CA LEU A 105 -13.78 7.04 8.76
C LEU A 105 -15.25 6.63 8.84
N PRO A 106 -16.20 7.55 8.68
CA PRO A 106 -17.62 7.22 8.74
C PRO A 106 -18.00 6.14 7.73
N ARG A 107 -18.88 5.22 8.15
CA ARG A 107 -19.38 4.10 7.33
C ARG A 107 -18.30 3.19 6.74
N SER A 108 -17.09 3.26 7.27
CA SER A 108 -16.03 2.32 6.95
C SER A 108 -16.24 0.99 7.67
N LEU A 109 -15.62 -0.07 7.14
CA LEU A 109 -15.48 -1.34 7.83
C LEU A 109 -14.01 -1.57 8.15
N VAL A 110 -13.72 -2.09 9.33
CA VAL A 110 -12.41 -2.70 9.57
C VAL A 110 -12.46 -4.12 9.04
N CYS A 111 -11.69 -4.39 8.00
CA CYS A 111 -11.43 -5.74 7.53
C CYS A 111 -9.93 -5.94 7.57
N ASN A 112 -9.47 -6.80 8.48
CA ASN A 112 -8.07 -7.15 8.60
C ASN A 112 -7.69 -8.03 7.41
N VAL A 113 -7.49 -7.41 6.23
CA VAL A 113 -6.97 -8.07 5.02
C VAL A 113 -5.45 -8.28 5.08
N HIS A 114 -4.84 -7.91 6.20
CA HIS A 114 -3.49 -8.28 6.57
C HIS A 114 -3.45 -9.77 6.92
N GLY A 115 -3.30 -10.60 5.91
CA GLY A 115 -2.90 -12.00 6.07
C GLY A 115 -1.46 -12.14 5.64
N VAL A 116 -0.64 -12.80 6.45
CA VAL A 116 0.59 -13.41 5.94
C VAL A 116 0.16 -14.66 5.18
N ASN A 117 0.61 -14.82 3.93
CA ASN A 117 0.31 -16.05 3.17
C ASN A 117 0.74 -17.26 4.03
N PRO A 118 -0.14 -18.27 4.26
CA PRO A 118 0.18 -19.40 5.14
C PRO A 118 1.48 -20.11 4.81
N LYS A 119 1.95 -20.03 3.54
CA LYS A 119 3.27 -20.54 3.14
C LYS A 119 4.43 -19.92 3.94
N PHE A 120 4.38 -18.63 4.29
CA PHE A 120 5.42 -18.03 5.14
C PHE A 120 5.44 -18.63 6.54
N LEU A 121 4.27 -18.91 7.12
CA LEU A 121 4.17 -19.59 8.42
C LEU A 121 4.70 -21.02 8.34
N GLN A 122 4.35 -21.75 7.28
CA GLN A 122 4.85 -23.10 7.03
C GLN A 122 6.38 -23.12 6.84
N ILE A 123 6.96 -22.13 6.15
CA ILE A 123 8.40 -21.98 6.02
C ILE A 123 9.05 -21.73 7.39
N GLY A 124 8.44 -20.87 8.22
CA GLY A 124 8.88 -20.65 9.59
C GLY A 124 8.90 -21.95 10.41
N MET A 125 7.78 -22.67 10.42
CA MET A 125 7.65 -23.97 11.13
C MET A 125 8.72 -24.98 10.70
N LYS A 126 8.90 -25.17 9.38
CA LYS A 126 9.93 -26.08 8.83
C LYS A 126 11.36 -25.63 9.17
N THR A 127 11.60 -24.32 9.21
CA THR A 127 12.91 -23.77 9.56
C THR A 127 13.21 -24.02 11.05
N THR A 128 12.23 -23.82 11.93
CA THR A 128 12.34 -24.12 13.36
C THR A 128 12.61 -25.61 13.62
N GLU A 129 11.92 -26.51 12.92
CA GLU A 129 12.15 -27.96 13.00
C GLU A 129 13.58 -28.35 12.60
N LYS A 130 14.16 -27.67 11.60
CA LYS A 130 15.55 -27.92 11.16
C LYS A 130 16.61 -27.35 12.11
N GLN A 131 16.28 -26.27 12.81
CA GLN A 131 17.22 -25.57 13.71
C GLN A 131 17.35 -26.22 15.09
N GLN A 132 16.45 -27.12 15.46
CA GLN A 132 16.60 -27.97 16.65
C GLN A 132 17.82 -28.92 16.57
N ASN A 133 18.49 -29.02 15.41
CA ASN A 133 19.68 -29.83 15.17
C ASN A 133 20.93 -28.99 14.83
N ASP A 134 21.34 -28.07 15.71
CA ASP A 134 22.65 -27.36 15.72
C ASP A 134 22.83 -26.05 14.92
N ASN A 135 21.82 -25.17 14.78
CA ASN A 135 22.13 -23.76 14.44
C ASN A 135 21.04 -22.78 14.91
N GLN A 136 21.43 -21.83 15.76
CA GLN A 136 20.56 -20.76 16.25
C GLN A 136 20.25 -19.77 15.11
N ALA A 137 18.97 -19.53 14.82
CA ALA A 137 18.53 -18.69 13.70
C ALA A 137 18.90 -17.21 13.82
N PHE A 138 18.84 -16.72 15.06
CA PHE A 138 19.03 -15.34 15.45
C PHE A 138 20.06 -15.33 16.56
N SER A 139 21.10 -14.53 16.41
CA SER A 139 22.19 -14.42 17.39
C SER A 139 21.73 -13.82 18.71
N LYS A 140 20.72 -12.94 18.67
CA LYS A 140 20.37 -12.06 19.79
C LYS A 140 18.98 -12.31 20.39
N GLY A 141 18.21 -13.23 19.81
CA GLY A 141 16.87 -13.61 20.31
C GLY A 141 15.74 -12.60 20.06
N VAL A 142 16.06 -11.33 19.78
CA VAL A 142 15.12 -10.28 19.37
C VAL A 142 15.63 -9.61 18.10
N TYR A 143 14.72 -9.27 17.19
CA TYR A 143 15.07 -8.55 15.97
C TYR A 143 14.05 -7.48 15.61
N TYR A 144 14.53 -6.44 14.92
CA TYR A 144 13.72 -5.42 14.28
C TYR A 144 13.87 -5.54 12.77
N ILE A 145 12.76 -5.69 12.04
CA ILE A 145 12.78 -5.80 10.58
C ILE A 145 11.99 -4.66 9.93
N GLY A 146 12.64 -3.92 9.03
CA GLY A 146 12.00 -2.83 8.30
C GLY A 146 12.99 -1.87 7.64
N LYS A 147 12.49 -1.04 6.72
CA LYS A 147 13.32 -0.01 6.08
C LYS A 147 13.95 0.89 7.15
N MET A 148 15.28 1.04 7.12
CA MET A 148 16.05 1.80 8.11
C MET A 148 15.89 3.30 7.87
N LEU A 149 14.81 3.86 8.41
CA LEU A 149 14.46 5.27 8.42
C LEU A 149 14.05 5.66 9.84
N TRP A 150 14.54 6.77 10.37
CA TRP A 150 14.18 7.21 11.73
C TRP A 150 12.67 7.33 11.95
N SER A 151 11.93 7.74 10.91
CA SER A 151 10.46 7.87 10.91
C SER A 151 9.70 6.54 10.95
N LYS A 152 10.40 5.40 10.92
CA LYS A 152 9.80 4.06 10.97
C LYS A 152 9.70 3.49 12.39
N GLY A 153 10.00 4.27 13.43
CA GLY A 153 9.83 3.84 14.82
C GLY A 153 11.13 3.51 15.54
N TYR A 154 12.29 3.67 14.88
CA TYR A 154 13.61 3.43 15.49
C TYR A 154 13.89 4.41 16.64
N LYS A 155 13.46 5.68 16.52
CA LYS A 155 13.64 6.68 17.59
C LYS A 155 12.87 6.29 18.85
N GLU A 156 11.62 5.92 18.67
CA GLU A 156 10.69 5.50 19.73
C GLU A 156 11.20 4.22 20.41
N LEU A 157 11.68 3.26 19.62
CA LEU A 157 12.26 2.02 20.16
C LEU A 157 13.51 2.29 20.99
N LEU A 158 14.46 3.08 20.48
CA LEU A 158 15.66 3.45 21.24
C LEU A 158 15.31 4.15 22.55
N ARG A 159 14.32 5.04 22.54
CA ARG A 159 13.86 5.71 23.76
C ARG A 159 13.33 4.69 24.77
N LEU A 160 12.46 3.77 24.34
CA LEU A 160 11.93 2.71 25.21
C LEU A 160 13.05 1.83 25.80
N LEU A 161 14.04 1.44 25.00
CA LEU A 161 15.17 0.65 25.47
C LEU A 161 16.00 1.39 26.54
N ARG A 162 16.20 2.70 26.37
CA ARG A 162 16.88 3.53 27.37
C ARG A 162 16.06 3.68 28.65
N ASP A 163 14.76 3.93 28.51
CA ASP A 163 13.85 4.12 29.65
C ASP A 163 13.79 2.86 30.54
N HIS A 164 13.90 1.67 29.93
CA HIS A 164 13.85 0.37 30.61
C HIS A 164 15.20 -0.36 30.71
N GLN A 165 16.34 0.33 30.53
CA GLN A 165 17.67 -0.29 30.47
C GLN A 165 18.04 -1.18 31.67
N LYS A 166 17.53 -0.84 32.87
CA LYS A 166 17.79 -1.61 34.11
C LYS A 166 17.05 -2.96 34.11
N GLU A 167 15.89 -3.01 33.48
CA GLU A 167 15.06 -4.22 33.38
C GLU A 167 15.50 -5.07 32.16
N LEU A 168 16.01 -4.42 31.12
CA LEU A 168 16.43 -5.04 29.86
C LEU A 168 17.96 -5.18 29.75
N THR A 169 18.65 -5.29 30.87
CA THR A 169 20.12 -5.40 30.87
C THR A 169 20.56 -6.64 30.09
N GLY A 170 21.42 -6.44 29.09
CA GLY A 170 21.92 -7.51 28.20
C GLY A 170 21.00 -7.87 27.04
N LEU A 171 19.88 -7.16 26.85
CA LEU A 171 19.06 -7.31 25.65
C LEU A 171 19.81 -6.74 24.45
N GLU A 172 20.11 -7.59 23.47
CA GLU A 172 20.63 -7.17 22.18
C GLU A 172 19.56 -7.37 21.09
N ILE A 173 19.56 -6.54 20.06
CA ILE A 173 18.58 -6.59 18.97
C ILE A 173 19.32 -6.73 17.63
N ASP A 174 18.93 -7.73 16.84
CA ASP A 174 19.35 -7.84 15.45
C ASP A 174 18.54 -6.87 14.58
N LEU A 175 19.20 -6.10 13.71
CA LEU A 175 18.53 -5.17 12.80
C LEU A 175 18.56 -5.70 11.37
N TYR A 176 17.39 -5.82 10.75
CA TYR A 176 17.25 -6.30 9.37
C TYR A 176 16.54 -5.27 8.49
N GLY A 177 17.26 -4.76 7.49
CA GLY A 177 16.72 -3.82 6.54
C GLY A 177 17.81 -2.98 5.90
N SER A 178 17.39 -2.01 5.09
CA SER A 178 18.26 -0.99 4.53
C SER A 178 17.49 0.31 4.36
N GLY A 179 18.18 1.42 4.18
CA GLY A 179 17.61 2.76 4.12
C GLY A 179 18.68 3.85 4.24
N GLU A 180 18.27 5.11 4.04
CA GLU A 180 19.20 6.24 4.07
C GLU A 180 19.82 6.47 5.47
N ASP A 181 19.12 6.03 6.53
CA ASP A 181 19.57 6.18 7.92
C ASP A 181 20.33 4.95 8.46
N SER A 182 20.59 3.91 7.64
CA SER A 182 21.10 2.60 8.11
C SER A 182 22.35 2.71 8.99
N ALA A 183 23.37 3.44 8.52
CA ALA A 183 24.63 3.59 9.25
C ALA A 183 24.45 4.28 10.61
N GLN A 184 23.53 5.25 10.71
CA GLN A 184 23.27 5.95 11.97
C GLN A 184 22.45 5.08 12.93
N ILE A 185 21.51 4.31 12.39
CA ILE A 185 20.67 3.40 13.16
C ILE A 185 21.52 2.25 13.72
N GLU A 186 22.40 1.64 12.91
CA GLU A 186 23.29 0.55 13.34
C GLU A 186 24.25 0.98 14.45
N VAL A 187 24.74 2.22 14.43
CA VAL A 187 25.61 2.75 15.50
C VAL A 187 24.82 3.05 16.79
N ALA A 188 23.52 3.32 16.68
CA ALA A 188 22.69 3.74 17.81
C ALA A 188 22.10 2.58 18.62
N PHE A 189 22.08 1.36 18.06
CA PHE A 189 21.62 0.11 18.68
C PHE A 189 22.80 -0.74 19.12
#